data_AF-A0A843H175-F1
#
_entry.id   AF-A0A843H175-F1
#
_cell.length_a   1.000
_cell.length_b   1.000
_cell.length_c   1.000
_cell.angle_alpha   90.00
_cell.angle_beta   90.00
_cell.angle_gamma   90.00
#
_symmetry.space_group_name_H-M   'P 1'
#
loop_
_entity.id
_entity.type
_entity.pdbx_description
1 polymer ?
#
loop_
_entity_poly.entity_id
_entity_poly.type
_entity_poly.pdbx_seq_one_letter_code
_entity_poly.pdbx_strand_id
1 'polypeptide(L)' 'MFKLKVTEEWRCEDKNEAEAFIRAQREDGKNNGYSVIKAGYTHKEKKAKGEIIDECEVVSITKQYTTVWNI' A
#
# COMPACT_ATOMS: atom_id res chain seq x y z
N MET A 1 -10.90 11.58 -19.39
CA MET A 1 -10.68 11.73 -17.93
C MET A 1 -9.41 10.95 -17.59
N PHE A 2 -8.41 11.58 -16.96
CA PHE A 2 -7.15 10.92 -16.62
C PHE A 2 -7.12 10.54 -15.14
N LYS A 3 -6.61 9.34 -14.83
CA LYS A 3 -6.41 8.89 -13.45
C LYS A 3 -5.16 9.59 -12.91
N LEU A 4 -5.30 10.49 -11.95
CA LEU A 4 -4.15 11.24 -11.40
C LEU A 4 -3.40 10.39 -10.37
N LYS A 5 -4.10 10.00 -9.31
CA LYS A 5 -3.57 9.22 -8.20
C LYS A 5 -4.62 8.25 -7.67
N VAL A 6 -4.16 7.14 -7.09
CA VAL A 6 -4.99 6.16 -6.39
C VAL A 6 -4.27 5.80 -5.11
N THR A 7 -5.00 5.81 -4.00
CA THR A 7 -4.53 5.23 -2.74
C THR A 7 -5.28 3.92 -2.53
N GLU A 8 -4.52 2.84 -2.36
CA GLU A 8 -5.04 1.50 -2.12
C GLU A 8 -4.54 1.02 -0.76
N GLU A 9 -5.40 0.31 -0.03
CA GLU A 9 -5.10 -0.29 1.25
C GLU A 9 -5.26 -1.81 1.15
N TRP A 10 -4.30 -2.54 1.70
CA TRP A 10 -4.22 -3.99 1.64
C TRP A 10 -3.96 -4.53 3.05
N ARG A 11 -4.57 -5.67 3.37
CA ARG A 11 -4.27 -6.42 4.59
C ARG A 11 -3.24 -7.49 4.26
N CYS A 12 -2.15 -7.52 4.99
CA CYS A 12 -1.15 -8.58 4.98
C CYS A 12 -1.15 -9.29 6.34
N GLU A 13 -0.77 -10.56 6.34
CA GLU A 13 -0.70 -11.35 7.57
C GLU A 13 0.57 -11.00 8.34
N ASP A 14 1.66 -10.74 7.63
CA ASP A 14 2.98 -10.51 8.21
C ASP A 14 3.67 -9.25 7.69
N LYS A 15 4.57 -8.70 8.51
CA LYS A 15 5.44 -7.56 8.14
C LYS A 15 6.30 -7.86 6.90
N ASN A 16 6.84 -9.06 6.79
CA ASN A 16 7.69 -9.42 5.66
C ASN A 16 6.90 -9.44 4.34
N GLU A 17 5.63 -9.88 4.39
CA GLU A 17 4.72 -9.84 3.25
C GLU A 17 4.39 -8.39 2.85
N ALA A 18 4.12 -7.54 3.84
CA ALA A 18 3.89 -6.11 3.63
C ALA A 18 5.07 -5.41 2.92
N GLU A 19 6.30 -5.67 3.37
CA GLU A 19 7.51 -5.10 2.77
C GLU A 19 7.76 -5.63 1.36
N ALA A 20 7.58 -6.94 1.15
CA ALA A 20 7.69 -7.57 -0.16
C ALA A 20 6.66 -7.02 -1.15
N PHE A 21 5.41 -6.82 -0.71
CA PHE A 21 4.35 -6.26 -1.54
C PHE A 21 4.63 -4.81 -1.95
N ILE A 22 5.08 -3.97 -1.01
CA ILE A 22 5.48 -2.58 -1.32
C ILE A 22 6.61 -2.56 -2.34
N ARG A 23 7.59 -3.44 -2.20
CA ARG A 23 8.71 -3.55 -3.14
C ARG A 23 8.24 -3.99 -4.52
N ALA A 24 7.44 -5.05 -4.59
CA ALA A 24 6.85 -5.53 -5.85
C ALA A 24 6.08 -4.41 -6.55
N GLN A 25 5.22 -3.67 -5.83
CA GLN A 25 4.46 -2.55 -6.39
C GLN A 25 5.33 -1.40 -6.92
N ARG A 26 6.52 -1.18 -6.35
CA ARG A 26 7.49 -0.20 -6.88
C ARG A 26 8.19 -0.70 -8.15
N GLU A 27 8.50 -1.98 -8.21
CA GLU A 27 9.12 -2.60 -9.40
C GLU A 27 8.09 -2.69 -10.55
N ASP A 28 6.87 -3.15 -10.26
CA ASP A 28 5.75 -3.22 -11.20
C ASP A 28 5.24 -1.87 -11.67
N GLY A 29 5.38 -0.81 -10.86
CA GLY A 29 4.92 0.52 -11.22
C GLY A 29 5.56 1.04 -12.51
N LYS A 30 6.84 0.74 -12.73
CA LYS A 30 7.54 1.09 -13.98
C LYS A 30 6.89 0.43 -15.21
N ASN A 31 6.42 -0.81 -15.08
CA ASN A 31 5.82 -1.56 -16.17
C ASN A 31 4.34 -1.17 -16.42
N ASN A 32 3.64 -0.78 -15.35
CA ASN A 32 2.21 -0.48 -15.39
C ASN A 32 1.89 1.02 -15.54
N GLY A 33 2.91 1.86 -15.76
CA GLY A 33 2.73 3.29 -16.00
C GLY A 33 2.30 4.08 -14.75
N TYR A 34 2.69 3.64 -13.55
CA TYR A 34 2.50 4.40 -12.31
C TYR A 34 3.76 4.47 -11.45
N SER A 35 3.97 5.60 -10.80
CA SER A 35 5.00 5.77 -9.78
C SER A 35 4.39 5.66 -8.39
N VAL A 36 5.01 4.89 -7.50
CA VAL A 36 4.61 4.84 -6.09
C VAL A 36 5.18 6.06 -5.37
N ILE A 37 4.32 7.01 -4.99
CA ILE A 37 4.76 8.24 -4.31
C ILE A 37 4.78 8.11 -2.79
N LYS A 38 3.97 7.22 -2.23
CA LYS A 38 3.90 6.95 -0.80
C LYS A 38 3.56 5.49 -0.61
N ALA A 39 4.32 4.82 0.24
CA ALA A 39 4.03 3.46 0.68
C ALA A 39 4.42 3.32 2.14
N GLY A 40 3.63 2.58 2.90
CA GLY A 40 3.89 2.28 4.29
C GLY A 40 2.94 1.20 4.79
N TYR A 41 3.22 0.65 5.95
CA TYR A 41 2.37 -0.32 6.62
C TYR A 41 2.12 0.10 8.06
N THR A 42 1.04 -0.38 8.65
CA THR A 42 0.68 -0.12 10.04
C THR A 42 0.21 -1.43 10.67
N HIS A 43 0.89 -1.84 11.74
CA HIS A 43 0.48 -2.97 12.56
C HIS A 43 -0.84 -2.66 13.26
N LYS A 44 -1.83 -3.52 13.09
CA LYS A 44 -3.13 -3.43 13.75
C LYS A 44 -3.39 -4.70 14.53
N GLU A 45 -3.55 -4.51 15.83
CA GLU A 45 -3.98 -5.55 16.76
C GLU A 45 -5.46 -5.35 17.08
N LYS A 46 -6.25 -6.42 16.97
CA LYS A 46 -7.60 -6.48 17.48
C LYS A 46 -7.58 -7.12 18.86
N LYS A 47 -7.86 -6.32 19.88
CA LYS A 47 -7.95 -6.78 21.27
C LYS A 47 -9.41 -6.93 21.68
N ALA A 48 -9.76 -8.01 22.37
CA ALA A 48 -11.00 -8.03 23.16
C ALA A 48 -10.78 -8.72 24.49
N LYS A 49 -11.45 -8.19 25.53
CA LYS A 49 -11.36 -8.65 26.92
C LYS A 49 -9.92 -8.74 27.48
N GLY A 50 -8.99 -7.96 26.93
CA GLY A 50 -7.59 -7.92 27.37
C GLY A 50 -6.64 -8.84 26.59
N GLU A 51 -7.13 -9.63 25.64
CA GLU A 51 -6.33 -10.55 24.82
C GLU A 51 -6.28 -10.07 23.36
N ILE A 52 -5.15 -10.32 22.68
CA ILE A 52 -5.00 -10.13 21.23
C ILE A 52 -5.71 -11.28 20.54
N ILE A 53 -6.70 -10.98 19.71
CA ILE A 53 -7.54 -11.96 19.01
C ILE A 53 -7.14 -12.07 17.54
N ASP A 54 -6.60 -11.00 16.96
CA ASP A 54 -6.12 -10.95 15.59
C ASP A 54 -5.04 -9.88 15.49
N GLU A 55 -4.02 -10.13 14.69
CA GLU A 55 -3.01 -9.15 14.31
C GLU A 55 -2.90 -9.15 12.79
N CYS A 56 -2.74 -7.97 12.20
CA CYS A 56 -2.51 -7.85 10.78
C CYS A 56 -1.74 -6.57 10.46
N GLU A 57 -1.05 -6.59 9.34
CA GLU A 57 -0.40 -5.41 8.78
C GLU A 57 -1.33 -4.78 7.75
N VAL A 58 -1.62 -3.49 7.89
CA VAL A 58 -2.35 -2.73 6.87
C VAL A 58 -1.36 -1.93 6.04
N VAL A 59 -1.17 -2.33 4.79
CA VAL A 59 -0.31 -1.67 3.81
C VAL A 59 -1.11 -0.61 3.06
N SER A 60 -0.61 0.62 3.03
CA SER A 60 -1.16 1.72 2.23
C SER A 60 -0.18 2.11 1.13
N ILE A 61 -0.63 2.12 -0.12
CA ILE A 61 0.16 2.49 -1.29
C ILE A 61 -0.57 3.56 -2.08
N THR A 62 0.12 4.67 -2.34
CA THR A 62 -0.36 5.72 -3.23
C THR A 62 0.39 5.65 -4.55
N LYS A 63 -0.34 5.28 -5.60
CA LYS A 63 0.11 5.22 -6.99
C LYS A 63 -0.22 6.53 -7.70
N GLN A 64 0.74 7.10 -8.41
CA GLN A 64 0.58 8.27 -9.25
C GLN A 64 0.76 7.87 -10.70
N TYR A 65 -0.25 8.10 -11.54
CA TYR A 65 -0.23 7.73 -12.96
C TYR A 65 0.08 8.93 -13.85
N THR A 66 -0.45 10.11 -13.50
CA THR A 66 -0.14 11.34 -14.23
C THR A 66 -0.32 12.56 -13.32
N THR A 67 0.26 13.69 -13.74
CA THR A 67 0.12 14.99 -13.08
C THR A 67 -1.05 15.76 -13.67
N VAL A 68 -1.57 16.72 -12.91
CA VAL A 68 -2.65 17.62 -13.38
C VAL A 68 -2.24 18.40 -14.63
N TRP A 69 -0.93 18.61 -14.78
CA TRP A 69 -0.32 19.27 -15.93
C TRP A 69 0.16 18.22 -16.94
N ASN A 70 -0.26 18.36 -18.19
CA ASN A 70 0.35 17.69 -19.34
C ASN A 70 1.70 18.38 -19.59
N ILE A 71 2.80 17.77 -19.14
CA ILE A 71 4.15 18.14 -19.56
C ILE A 71 4.70 16.97 -20.36
#